data_AF-C5ARR7-F1
#
_entry.id   AF-C5ARR7-F1
#
_cell.length_a   1.000
_cell.length_b   1.000
_cell.length_c   1.000
_cell.angle_alpha   90.00
_cell.angle_beta   90.00
_cell.angle_gamma   90.00
#
_symmetry.space_group_name_H-M   'P 1'
#
loop_
_entity.id
_entity.type
_entity.pdbx_description
1 polymer ?
#
loop_
_entity_poly.entity_id
_entity_poly.type
_entity_poly.pdbx_seq_one_letter_code
_entity_poly.pdbx_strand_id
1 'polypeptide(L)' 'MLTNSMIGMIRRRWQSARPFQGHTNESLLRKIQNDAIRENVKEQARRELQLRVNER' A
#
# COMPACT_ATOMS: atom_id res chain seq x y z
N MET A 1 2.03 -19.47 -0.97
CA MET A 1 2.40 -18.25 -1.72
C MET A 1 1.17 -17.38 -2.00
N LEU A 2 0.55 -16.75 -0.99
CA LEU A 2 -0.70 -15.98 -1.14
C LEU A 2 -0.52 -14.45 -0.95
N THR A 3 0.56 -14.02 -0.29
CA THR A 3 0.86 -12.62 0.01
C THR A 3 1.25 -11.79 -1.22
N ASN A 4 1.90 -12.41 -2.21
CA ASN A 4 2.27 -11.74 -3.47
C ASN A 4 1.04 -11.29 -4.29
N SER A 5 -0.11 -11.95 -4.12
CA SER A 5 -1.34 -11.61 -4.85
C SER A 5 -2.01 -10.34 -4.30
N MET A 6 -2.11 -10.21 -2.98
CA MET A 6 -2.82 -9.10 -2.35
C MET A 6 -2.08 -7.77 -2.49
N ILE A 7 -0.76 -7.76 -2.28
CA ILE A 7 0.06 -6.55 -2.44
C ILE A 7 0.05 -6.07 -3.89
N GLY A 8 0.23 -6.99 -4.86
CA GLY A 8 0.20 -6.65 -6.29
C GLY A 8 -1.16 -6.15 -6.77
N MET A 9 -2.26 -6.66 -6.20
CA MET A 9 -3.61 -6.22 -6.50
C MET A 9 -3.89 -4.82 -5.93
N ILE A 10 -3.40 -4.55 -4.72
CA ILE A 10 -3.47 -3.21 -4.10
C ILE A 10 -2.67 -2.22 -4.94
N ARG A 11 -1.41 -2.52 -5.26
CA ARG A 11 -0.53 -1.61 -6.01
C ARG A 11 -1.13 -1.19 -7.36
N ARG A 12 -1.64 -2.14 -8.15
CA ARG A 12 -2.34 -1.87 -9.41
C ARG A 12 -3.59 -1.02 -9.21
N ARG A 13 -4.32 -1.24 -8.11
CA ARG A 13 -5.51 -0.46 -7.79
C ARG A 13 -5.18 0.99 -7.43
N TRP A 14 -4.12 1.23 -6.66
CA TRP A 14 -3.67 2.59 -6.32
C TRP A 14 -3.24 3.40 -7.55
N GLN A 15 -2.81 2.72 -8.62
CA GLN A 15 -2.45 3.34 -9.90
C GLN A 15 -3.66 3.58 -10.83
N SER A 16 -4.86 3.11 -10.47
CA SER A 16 -6.08 3.34 -11.27
C SER A 16 -6.55 4.78 -11.15
N ALA A 17 -7.27 5.28 -12.18
CA ALA A 17 -7.86 6.62 -12.17
C ALA A 17 -8.86 6.85 -11.03
N ARG A 18 -9.47 5.79 -10.49
CA ARG A 18 -10.42 5.87 -9.37
C ARG A 18 -10.18 4.74 -8.36
N PRO A 19 -9.10 4.82 -7.57
CA PRO A 19 -8.64 3.72 -6.73
C PRO A 19 -9.65 3.31 -5.64
N PHE A 20 -10.49 4.26 -5.22
CA PHE A 20 -11.47 4.09 -4.14
C PHE A 20 -12.92 3.94 -4.62
N GLN A 21 -13.17 3.94 -5.93
CA GLN A 21 -14.54 3.79 -6.44
C GLN A 21 -15.13 2.44 -6.00
N GLY A 22 -16.37 2.50 -5.50
CA GLY A 22 -17.11 1.34 -4.99
C GLY A 22 -16.69 0.89 -3.58
N HIS A 23 -15.84 1.63 -2.88
CA HIS A 23 -15.50 1.33 -1.48
C HIS A 23 -16.28 2.20 -0.50
N THR A 24 -16.77 1.56 0.55
CA THR A 24 -17.23 2.24 1.77
C THR A 24 -16.03 2.58 2.66
N ASN A 25 -16.21 3.57 3.54
CA ASN A 25 -15.19 3.95 4.52
C ASN A 25 -14.76 2.76 5.39
N GLU A 26 -15.69 1.90 5.81
CA GLU A 26 -15.38 0.67 6.56
C GLU A 26 -14.50 -0.30 5.76
N SER A 27 -14.76 -0.45 4.46
CA SER A 27 -13.96 -1.31 3.58
C SER A 27 -12.53 -0.79 3.45
N LEU A 28 -12.34 0.52 3.39
CA LEU A 28 -11.02 1.15 3.38
C LEU A 28 -10.31 0.99 4.73
N LEU A 29 -11.01 1.20 5.85
CA LEU A 29 -10.45 1.03 7.18
C LEU A 29 -9.93 -0.39 7.43
N ARG A 30 -10.66 -1.43 7.00
CA ARG A 30 -10.20 -2.82 7.13
C ARG A 30 -8.92 -3.10 6.34
N LYS A 31 -8.71 -2.43 5.20
CA LYS A 31 -7.49 -2.56 4.41
C LYS A 31 -6.30 -1.88 5.09
N ILE A 32 -6.54 -0.75 5.76
CA ILE A 32 -5.49 -0.04 6.53
C ILE A 32 -5.13 -0.84 7.80
N GLN A 33 -6.11 -1.46 8.45
CA GLN A 33 -5.91 -2.28 9.65
C GLN A 33 -5.22 -3.63 9.39
N ASN A 34 -5.03 -4.03 8.13
CA ASN A 34 -4.32 -5.25 7.81
C ASN A 34 -2.82 -5.10 8.09
N ASP A 35 -2.28 -5.92 8.99
CA ASP A 35 -0.88 -5.84 9.42
C ASP A 35 0.12 -5.99 8.27
N ALA A 36 -0.16 -6.84 7.28
CA ALA A 36 0.74 -7.03 6.13
C ALA A 36 0.81 -5.78 5.24
N ILE A 37 -0.32 -5.08 5.08
CA ILE A 37 -0.35 -3.80 4.33
C ILE A 37 0.38 -2.73 5.14
N ARG A 38 0.15 -2.67 6.46
CA ARG A 38 0.80 -1.70 7.34
C ARG A 38 2.32 -1.83 7.33
N GLU A 39 2.85 -3.05 7.44
CA GLU A 39 4.30 -3.28 7.39
C GLU A 39 4.89 -3.00 6.00
N ASN A 40 4.15 -3.31 4.91
CA ASN A 40 4.60 -2.98 3.56
C ASN A 40 4.71 -1.46 3.33
N VAL A 41 3.74 -0.68 3.82
CA VAL A 41 3.77 0.79 3.73
C VAL A 41 4.91 1.37 4.54
N LYS A 42 5.17 0.88 5.76
CA LYS A 42 6.32 1.31 6.56
C LYS A 42 7.64 1.04 5.85
N GLU A 43 7.78 -0.15 5.25
CA GLU A 43 8.98 -0.54 4.51
C GLU A 43 9.20 0.33 3.27
N GLN A 44 8.14 0.65 2.51
CA GLN A 44 8.25 1.61 1.41
C GLN A 44 8.69 2.99 1.90
N ALA A 45 8.09 3.51 2.98
CA ALA A 45 8.46 4.81 3.53
C ALA A 45 9.91 4.85 4.00
N ARG A 46 10.44 3.78 4.61
CA ARG A 46 11.86 3.68 4.97
C ARG A 46 12.77 3.73 3.74
N ARG A 47 12.44 3.00 2.67
CA ARG A 47 13.22 3.00 1.43
C ARG A 47 13.22 4.37 0.76
N GLU A 48 12.07 5.03 0.70
CA GLU A 48 11.97 6.39 0.14
C GLU A 48 12.78 7.40 0.95
N LEU A 49 12.77 7.30 2.27
CA LEU A 49 13.62 8.14 3.15
C LEU A 49 15.11 7.87 2.91
N GLN A 50 15.52 6.61 2.79
CA GLN A 50 16.91 6.25 2.49
C GLN A 50 17.36 6.76 1.12
N LEU A 51 16.51 6.67 0.09
CA LEU A 51 16.79 7.22 -1.23
C LEU A 51 17.01 8.72 -1.17
N ARG A 52 16.14 9.47 -0.48
CA ARG A 52 16.28 10.93 -0.32
C ARG A 52 17.52 11.35 0.48
N VAL A 53 17.96 10.52 1.42
CA VAL A 53 19.20 10.76 2.18
C VAL A 53 20.43 10.49 1.33
N ASN A 54 20.42 9.46 0.49
CA ASN A 54 21.54 9.12 -0.41
C ASN A 54 21.64 10.04 -1.64
N GLU A 55 20.56 10.71 -2.03
CA GLU A 55 20.55 11.70 -3.12
C GLU A 55 21.09 13.08 -2.69
N ARG A 56 21.53 13.24 -1.43
CA ARG A 56 21.99 14.50 -0.85
C ARG A 56 23.48 14.45 -0.50
#